data_AF-A0A371X9G4-F1
#
_entry.id   AF-A0A371X9G4-F1
#
_cell.length_a   1.000
_cell.length_b   1.000
_cell.length_c   1.000
_cell.angle_alpha   90.00
_cell.angle_beta   90.00
_cell.angle_gamma   90.00
#
_symmetry.space_group_name_H-M   'P 1'
#
loop_
_entity.id
_entity.type
_entity.pdbx_description
1 polymer ?
#
loop_
_entity_poly.entity_id
_entity_poly.type
_entity_poly.pdbx_seq_one_letter_code
_entity_poly.pdbx_strand_id
1 'polypeptide(L)'
;MTPTCAGIALVLSAAVLPTGTLAREIHKSEFIVTCTSALAWDIGPCTTLAIGRCKGRGAKLLGALASTFLAANKLYQTTARYKCRSA
;
A
#
# COMPACT_ATOMS: atom_id res chain seq x y z
N MET A 1 28.68 -7.13 17.95
CA MET A 1 28.71 -5.67 18.08
C MET A 1 28.05 -5.07 16.85
N THR A 2 26.99 -4.30 17.07
CA THR A 2 26.07 -3.70 16.11
C THR A 2 26.74 -2.58 15.30
N PRO A 3 26.60 -2.51 13.98
CA PRO A 3 26.72 -1.25 13.26
C PRO A 3 25.38 -0.48 13.34
N THR A 4 25.47 0.69 13.94
CA THR A 4 24.44 1.71 14.11
C THR A 4 23.94 2.18 12.74
N CYS A 5 22.65 1.97 12.45
CA CYS A 5 22.03 2.48 11.23
C CYS A 5 21.62 3.95 11.48
N ALA A 6 22.29 4.87 10.79
CA ALA A 6 22.05 6.30 10.87
C ALA A 6 20.60 6.63 10.47
N GLY A 7 19.94 7.39 11.34
CA GLY A 7 18.58 7.86 11.13
C GLY A 7 18.48 8.85 9.98
N ILE A 8 17.59 8.55 9.04
CA ILE A 8 16.94 9.57 8.23
C ILE A 8 15.61 9.86 8.92
N ALA A 9 15.63 10.85 9.80
CA ALA A 9 14.42 11.48 10.32
C ALA A 9 13.84 12.37 9.21
N LEU A 10 12.87 11.86 8.47
CA LEU A 10 11.98 12.67 7.65
C LEU A 10 10.69 12.86 8.43
N VAL A 11 10.71 13.88 9.30
CA VAL A 11 9.52 14.50 9.86
C VAL A 11 8.92 15.37 8.75
N LEU A 12 7.86 14.89 8.12
CA LEU A 12 6.85 15.77 7.53
C LEU A 12 5.51 15.49 8.20
N SER A 13 5.06 16.50 8.94
CA SER A 13 3.81 16.56 9.67
C SER A 13 2.58 16.44 8.77
N ALA A 14 1.51 15.95 9.40
CA ALA A 14 0.11 16.03 8.98
C ALA A 14 -0.32 15.19 7.76
N ALA A 15 -0.67 13.94 8.06
CA ALA A 15 -1.88 13.34 7.49
C ALA A 15 -2.60 12.57 8.60
N VAL A 16 -3.33 13.28 9.45
CA VAL A 16 -4.45 12.68 10.18
C VAL A 16 -5.58 12.50 9.17
N LEU A 17 -5.42 11.51 8.31
CA LEU A 17 -6.54 10.71 7.84
C LEU A 17 -6.24 9.30 8.34
N PRO A 18 -7.25 8.48 8.66
CA PRO A 18 -7.04 7.05 8.76
C PRO A 18 -6.77 6.55 7.34
N THR A 19 -5.59 6.81 6.79
CA THR A 19 -5.03 6.07 5.68
C THR A 19 -4.83 4.67 6.23
N GLY A 20 -5.92 3.91 6.23
CA GLY A 20 -6.01 2.50 6.55
C GLY A 20 -5.25 1.72 5.49
N THR A 21 -3.95 1.90 5.47
CA THR A 21 -3.00 1.11 4.70
C THR A 21 -2.91 -0.24 5.37
N LEU A 22 -3.96 -1.04 5.19
CA LEU A 22 -4.03 -2.41 5.65
C LEU A 22 -3.44 -3.27 4.54
N ALA A 23 -2.20 -3.70 4.76
CA ALA A 23 -1.59 -4.76 3.98
C ALA A 23 -1.86 -6.09 4.72
N ARG A 24 -2.80 -6.90 4.25
CA ARG A 24 -3.09 -8.22 4.84
C ARG A 24 -2.48 -9.31 3.97
N GLU A 25 -1.58 -10.10 4.55
CA GLU A 25 -1.06 -11.30 3.88
C GLU A 25 -2.17 -12.37 3.84
N ILE A 26 -2.49 -12.88 2.65
CA ILE A 26 -3.44 -13.99 2.49
C ILE A 26 -2.67 -15.31 2.36
N HIS A 27 -1.55 -15.29 1.64
CA HIS A 27 -0.76 -16.48 1.33
C HIS A 27 0.72 -16.11 1.18
N LYS A 28 1.64 -17.08 1.24
CA LYS A 28 3.08 -16.83 1.05
C LYS A 28 3.26 -16.05 -0.26
N SER A 29 3.74 -14.81 -0.17
CA SER A 29 3.94 -13.86 -1.27
C SER A 29 2.70 -13.20 -1.90
N GLU A 30 1.50 -13.37 -1.34
CA GLU A 30 0.27 -12.68 -1.76
C GLU A 30 -0.33 -11.81 -0.66
N PHE A 31 -0.65 -10.57 -0.98
CA PHE A 31 -1.12 -9.57 -0.03
C PHE A 31 -2.25 -8.74 -0.64
N ILE A 32 -3.20 -8.38 0.21
CA ILE A 32 -4.20 -7.37 -0.06
C ILE A 32 -3.63 -6.05 0.41
N VAL A 33 -3.66 -5.05 -0.45
CA VAL A 33 -3.32 -3.68 -0.10
C VAL A 33 -4.58 -2.84 -0.26
N THR A 34 -4.96 -2.17 0.81
CA THR A 34 -5.96 -1.12 0.77
C THR A 34 -5.25 0.24 0.72
N CYS A 35 -5.61 1.06 -0.26
CA CYS A 35 -5.12 2.42 -0.42
C CYS A 35 -6.29 3.40 -0.58
N THR A 36 -6.02 4.69 -0.40
CA THR A 36 -7.00 5.75 -0.65
C THR A 36 -6.49 6.71 -1.71
N SER A 37 -7.37 7.11 -2.62
CA SER A 37 -7.08 7.99 -3.76
C SER A 37 -8.21 8.97 -4.01
N ALA A 38 -7.92 10.06 -4.72
CA ALA A 38 -8.95 11.02 -5.14
C ALA A 38 -9.84 10.48 -6.28
N LEU A 39 -9.37 9.44 -6.99
CA LEU A 39 -10.04 8.84 -8.14
C LEU A 39 -10.39 7.38 -7.88
N ALA A 40 -11.60 6.98 -8.27
CA ALA A 40 -12.02 5.59 -8.21
C ALA A 40 -11.06 4.71 -9.04
N TRP A 41 -10.65 3.59 -8.47
CA TRP A 41 -9.75 2.61 -9.13
C TRP A 41 -8.33 3.09 -9.42
N ASP A 42 -7.89 4.21 -8.83
CA ASP A 42 -6.48 4.58 -8.84
C ASP A 42 -5.68 3.61 -7.94
N ILE A 43 -5.04 2.66 -8.60
CA ILE A 43 -4.20 1.63 -7.99
C ILE A 43 -2.72 2.04 -7.88
N GLY A 44 -2.34 3.24 -8.33
CA GLY A 44 -0.96 3.73 -8.24
C GLY A 44 -0.42 3.75 -6.80
N PRO A 45 -1.17 4.31 -5.83
CA PRO A 45 -0.79 4.27 -4.41
C PRO A 45 -0.67 2.84 -3.89
N CYS A 46 -1.64 1.97 -4.22
CA CYS A 46 -1.62 0.56 -3.83
C CYS A 46 -0.40 -0.19 -4.40
N THR A 47 0.02 0.11 -5.63
CA THR A 47 1.16 -0.52 -6.29
C THR A 47 2.48 -0.12 -5.63
N THR A 48 2.62 1.16 -5.27
CA THR A 48 3.81 1.68 -4.56
C THR A 48 3.98 0.98 -3.20
N LEU A 49 2.88 0.83 -2.47
CA LEU A 49 2.85 0.11 -1.19
C LEU A 49 3.16 -1.38 -1.37
N ALA A 50 2.61 -2.01 -2.41
CA ALA A 50 2.86 -3.40 -2.75
C ALA A 50 4.34 -3.67 -3.07
N ILE A 51 4.99 -2.81 -3.86
CA ILE A 51 6.41 -2.92 -4.21
C ILE A 51 7.30 -2.77 -2.97
N GLY A 52 6.99 -1.81 -2.10
CA GLY A 52 7.71 -1.62 -0.82
C GLY A 52 7.69 -2.88 0.06
N ARG A 53 6.60 -3.67 0.00
CA ARG A 53 6.49 -4.95 0.73
C ARG A 53 7.27 -6.09 0.08
N CYS A 54 7.56 -6.02 -1.21
CA CYS A 54 8.30 -7.06 -1.94
C CYS A 54 9.82 -6.99 -1.81
N LYS A 55 10.37 -6.16 -0.90
CA LYS A 55 11.82 -6.07 -0.60
C LYS A 55 12.69 -5.94 -1.86
N GLY A 56 12.33 -5.04 -2.77
CA GLY A 56 13.07 -4.81 -4.02
C GLY A 56 12.75 -5.78 -5.16
N ARG A 57 11.79 -6.70 -4.98
CA ARG A 57 11.24 -7.48 -6.09
C ARG A 57 9.98 -6.82 -6.65
N GLY A 58 9.62 -7.18 -7.88
CA GLY A 58 8.40 -6.66 -8.52
C GLY A 58 7.12 -7.14 -7.81
N ALA A 59 6.13 -6.27 -7.69
CA ALA A 59 4.78 -6.65 -7.30
C ALA A 59 3.90 -6.78 -8.55
N LYS A 60 3.27 -7.94 -8.72
CA LYS A 60 2.29 -8.17 -9.79
C LYS A 60 0.89 -7.94 -9.22
N LEU A 61 0.14 -7.02 -9.82
CA LEU A 61 -1.28 -6.87 -9.54
C LEU A 61 -2.02 -8.12 -10.01
N LEU A 62 -2.78 -8.75 -9.10
CA LEU A 62 -3.66 -9.87 -9.40
C LEU A 62 -5.08 -9.39 -9.72
N GLY A 63 -5.51 -8.27 -9.14
CA GLY A 63 -6.79 -7.64 -9.44
C GLY A 63 -7.22 -6.63 -8.37
N ALA A 64 -8.11 -5.72 -8.73
CA ALA A 64 -8.78 -4.83 -7.77
C ALA A 64 -10.04 -5.53 -7.23
N LEU A 65 -10.15 -5.59 -5.90
CA LEU A 65 -11.22 -6.32 -5.20
C LEU A 65 -12.44 -5.44 -4.96
N ALA A 66 -12.22 -4.19 -4.54
CA ALA A 66 -13.29 -3.26 -4.20
C ALA A 66 -12.79 -1.82 -4.29
N SER A 67 -13.70 -0.90 -4.59
CA SER A 67 -13.46 0.54 -4.46
C SER A 67 -14.69 1.17 -3.83
N THR A 68 -14.52 1.72 -2.63
CA THR A 68 -15.61 2.31 -1.84
C THR A 68 -15.41 3.81 -1.72
N PHE A 69 -16.43 4.60 -2.04
CA PHE A 69 -16.35 6.04 -1.84
C PHE A 69 -16.57 6.40 -0.36
N LEU A 70 -15.57 7.03 0.25
CA LEU A 70 -15.61 7.56 1.60
C LEU A 70 -16.08 9.02 1.56
N ALA A 71 -17.39 9.23 1.64
CA ALA A 71 -18.01 10.56 1.54
C ALA A 71 -17.45 11.56 2.56
N ALA A 72 -17.12 11.11 3.78
CA ALA A 72 -16.56 11.95 4.84
C ALA A 72 -15.23 12.62 4.45
N ASN A 73 -14.41 11.94 3.64
CA ASN A 73 -13.10 12.43 3.25
C ASN A 73 -13.04 12.86 1.77
N LYS A 74 -14.13 12.67 1.01
CA LYS A 74 -14.18 12.83 -0.45
C LYS A 74 -13.08 12.02 -1.17
N LEU A 75 -12.77 10.83 -0.66
CA LEU A 75 -11.76 9.93 -1.21
C LEU A 75 -12.39 8.58 -1.56
N TYR A 76 -11.73 7.86 -2.46
CA TYR A 76 -12.01 6.46 -2.73
C TYR A 76 -11.06 5.59 -1.94
N GLN A 77 -11.58 4.57 -1.28
CA GLN A 77 -10.79 3.51 -0.66
C GLN A 77 -10.80 2.31 -1.59
N THR A 78 -9.67 2.04 -2.23
CA THR A 78 -9.49 0.95 -3.17
C THR A 78 -8.70 -0.18 -2.51
N THR A 79 -9.22 -1.39 -2.61
CA THR A 79 -8.59 -2.61 -2.11
C THR A 79 -8.17 -3.45 -3.30
N ALA A 80 -6.89 -3.80 -3.39
CA ALA A 80 -6.32 -4.55 -4.50
C ALA A 80 -5.43 -5.69 -4.00
N ARG A 81 -5.37 -6.79 -4.77
CA ARG A 81 -4.58 -7.97 -4.45
C ARG A 81 -3.31 -7.98 -5.29
N TYR A 82 -2.19 -8.20 -4.63
CA TYR A 82 -0.86 -8.23 -5.23
C TYR A 82 -0.15 -9.52 -4.88
N LYS A 83 0.80 -9.90 -5.72
CA LYS A 83 1.73 -11.01 -5.50
C LYS A 83 3.16 -10.53 -5.73
N CYS A 84 4.07 -10.79 -4.80
CA CYS A 84 5.49 -10.56 -5.06
C CYS A 84 5.95 -11.58 -6.10
N ARG A 85 6.47 -11.09 -7.23
CA ARG A 85 7.24 -11.93 -8.14
C ARG A 85 8.64 -12.08 -7.54
N SER A 86 9.15 -13.30 -7.46
CA SER A 86 10.60 -13.47 -7.41
C SER A 86 11.18 -13.00 -8.74
N ALA A 87 12.28 -12.26 -8.68
CA ALA A 87 13.09 -11.98 -9.86
C ALA A 87 13.52 -13.30 -10.52
#